data_AF-A0AAV3U3U8-F1
#
_entry.id   AF-A0AAV3U3U8-F1
#
_cell.length_a   1.000
_cell.length_b   1.000
_cell.length_c   1.000
_cell.angle_alpha   90.00
_cell.angle_beta   90.00
_cell.angle_gamma   90.00
#
_symmetry.space_group_name_H-M   'P 1'
#
loop_
_entity.id
_entity.type
_entity.pdbx_description
1 polymer ?
#
loop_
_entity_poly.entity_id
_entity_poly.type
_entity_poly.pdbx_seq_one_letter_code
_entity_poly.pdbx_strand_id
1 'polypeptide(L)'
;MIHDEWIRNLLKERPELTEAQLERTRRLMNQHVRGCLVTGFEKLIPAIELPDADDRHVVAAAIHTRAEGIVTFNLRDFPDEALEPFNLRAIHPDEFIMDLMDLNIGAVLNAARTHLGVLGIFRLKKT
;
A
#
# COMPACT_ATOMS: atom_id res chain seq x y z
N MET A 1 -0.13 14.57 0.20
CA MET A 1 -0.78 13.39 -0.41
C MET A 1 0.12 12.17 -0.22
N ILE A 2 -0.38 10.93 -0.41
CA ILE A 2 0.31 9.66 -0.06
C ILE A 2 1.81 9.67 -0.41
N HIS A 3 2.15 9.98 -1.67
CA HIS A 3 3.55 10.00 -2.09
C HIS A 3 4.39 11.06 -1.36
N ASP A 4 3.86 12.27 -1.22
CA ASP A 4 4.58 13.37 -0.57
C ASP A 4 4.75 13.10 0.94
N GLU A 5 3.89 12.28 1.53
CA GLU A 5 3.93 11.94 2.94
C GLU A 5 5.03 10.95 3.26
N TRP A 6 5.06 9.80 2.61
CA TRP A 6 6.12 8.82 2.87
C TRP A 6 7.49 9.37 2.45
N ILE A 7 7.58 10.17 1.38
CA ILE A 7 8.83 10.83 0.97
C ILE A 7 9.33 11.75 2.07
N ARG A 8 8.46 12.62 2.60
CA ARG A 8 8.80 13.56 3.67
C ARG A 8 9.19 12.86 4.97
N ASN A 9 8.48 11.81 5.36
CA ASN A 9 8.79 11.06 6.58
C ASN A 9 10.10 10.28 6.44
N LEU A 10 10.33 9.64 5.29
CA LEU A 10 11.54 8.89 5.04
C LEU A 10 12.79 9.79 4.97
N LEU A 11 12.71 11.00 4.40
CA LEU A 11 13.83 11.95 4.41
C LEU A 11 14.20 12.42 5.83
N LYS A 12 13.24 12.48 6.75
CA LYS A 12 13.51 12.81 8.16
C LYS A 12 14.24 11.68 8.88
N GLU A 13 13.87 10.43 8.61
CA GLU A 13 14.42 9.25 9.28
C GLU A 13 15.73 8.75 8.65
N ARG A 14 15.94 9.02 7.37
CA ARG A 14 17.06 8.50 6.56
C ARG A 14 17.77 9.65 5.84
N PRO A 15 18.58 10.45 6.56
CA PRO A 15 19.22 11.65 6.01
C PRO A 15 20.26 11.38 4.92
N GLU A 16 20.67 10.12 4.73
CA GLU A 16 21.53 9.71 3.62
C GLU A 16 20.78 9.60 2.28
N LEU A 17 19.44 9.63 2.29
CA LEU A 17 18.62 9.65 1.09
C LEU A 17 18.39 11.08 0.62
N THR A 18 18.38 11.26 -0.69
CA THR A 18 18.08 12.53 -1.34
C THR A 18 16.67 12.52 -1.91
N GLU A 19 16.04 13.69 -1.98
CA GLU A 19 14.73 13.87 -2.61
C GLU A 19 14.72 13.32 -4.05
N ALA A 20 15.81 13.54 -4.81
CA ALA A 20 15.95 13.03 -6.17
C ALA A 20 15.92 11.49 -6.25
N GLN A 21 16.49 10.80 -5.27
CA GLN A 21 16.42 9.33 -5.21
C GLN A 21 14.99 8.86 -4.94
N LEU A 22 14.27 9.52 -4.03
CA LEU A 22 12.91 9.14 -3.70
C LEU A 22 11.92 9.46 -4.82
N GLU A 23 12.09 10.58 -5.50
CA GLU A 23 11.25 10.94 -6.65
C GLU A 23 11.49 9.99 -7.83
N ARG A 24 12.74 9.55 -8.04
CA ARG A 24 13.04 8.46 -8.98
C ARG A 24 12.29 7.17 -8.60
N THR A 25 12.26 6.80 -7.32
CA THR A 25 11.55 5.62 -6.82
C THR A 25 10.05 5.74 -7.05
N ARG A 26 9.42 6.86 -6.67
CA ARG A 26 8.00 7.16 -6.95
C ARG A 26 7.68 6.99 -8.44
N ARG A 27 8.49 7.58 -9.32
CA ARG A 27 8.28 7.45 -10.78
C ARG A 27 8.34 6.01 -11.24
N LEU A 28 9.30 5.22 -10.75
CA LEU A 28 9.41 3.80 -11.10
C LEU A 28 8.20 3.00 -10.59
N MET A 29 7.73 3.24 -9.36
CA MET A 29 6.51 2.61 -8.82
C MET A 29 5.30 2.89 -9.72
N ASN A 30 5.08 4.17 -10.05
CA ASN A 30 3.96 4.60 -10.89
C ASN A 30 4.00 4.03 -12.31
N GLN A 31 5.19 3.76 -12.84
CA GLN A 31 5.37 3.19 -14.19
C GLN A 31 5.13 1.67 -14.23
N HIS A 32 5.46 0.95 -13.15
CA HIS A 32 5.46 -0.52 -13.17
C HIS A 32 4.16 -1.14 -12.65
N VAL A 33 3.40 -0.45 -11.81
CA VAL A 33 2.17 -0.98 -11.23
C VAL A 33 0.96 -0.28 -11.85
N ARG A 34 0.26 -0.99 -12.74
CA ARG A 34 -0.92 -0.44 -13.42
C ARG A 34 -2.00 -0.10 -12.39
N GLY A 35 -2.50 1.13 -12.43
CA GLY A 35 -3.57 1.58 -11.54
C GLY A 35 -3.14 1.83 -10.09
N CYS A 36 -1.84 1.88 -9.79
CA CYS A 36 -1.37 2.17 -8.43
C CYS A 36 -1.58 3.62 -8.00
N LEU A 37 -1.65 4.55 -8.95
CA LEU A 37 -1.86 5.96 -8.67
C LEU A 37 -3.36 6.26 -8.71
N VAL A 38 -3.93 6.51 -7.54
CA VAL A 38 -5.31 6.96 -7.37
C VAL A 38 -5.31 8.48 -7.26
N THR A 39 -6.24 9.16 -7.94
CA THR A 39 -6.40 10.62 -7.92
C THR A 39 -7.89 10.97 -7.87
N GLY A 40 -8.25 12.19 -7.46
CA GLY A 40 -9.64 12.65 -7.52
C GLY A 40 -10.50 12.28 -6.30
N PHE A 41 -9.87 11.76 -5.24
CA PHE A 41 -10.54 11.39 -3.98
C PHE A 41 -10.52 12.51 -2.92
N GLU A 42 -9.88 13.64 -3.21
CA GLU A 42 -9.58 14.69 -2.23
C GLU A 42 -10.86 15.28 -1.60
N LYS A 43 -11.97 15.27 -2.35
CA LYS A 43 -13.29 15.73 -1.88
C LYS A 43 -13.88 14.86 -0.76
N LEU A 44 -13.41 13.62 -0.61
CA LEU A 44 -13.90 12.69 0.41
C LEU A 44 -13.18 12.89 1.76
N ILE A 45 -11.95 13.43 1.75
CA ILE A 45 -11.10 13.58 2.94
C ILE A 45 -11.80 14.30 4.10
N PRO A 46 -12.52 15.44 3.89
CA PRO A 46 -13.13 16.17 4.99
C PRO A 46 -14.26 15.42 5.70
N ALA A 47 -14.86 14.40 5.06
CA ALA A 47 -15.97 13.62 5.59
C ALA A 47 -15.53 12.38 6.39
N ILE A 48 -14.23 12.14 6.49
CA ILE A 48 -13.65 10.98 7.17
C ILE A 48 -13.15 11.44 8.53
N GLU A 49 -13.44 10.66 9.57
CA GLU A 49 -12.93 10.84 10.92
C GLU A 49 -12.05 9.64 11.28
N LEU A 50 -10.83 9.90 11.72
CA LEU A 50 -9.86 8.91 12.16
C LEU A 50 -9.12 9.44 13.41
N PRO A 51 -8.49 8.56 14.21
CA PRO A 51 -7.61 8.99 15.30
C PRO A 51 -6.50 9.94 14.83
N ASP A 52 -5.91 9.67 13.65
CA ASP A 52 -4.99 10.58 12.97
C ASP A 52 -5.66 11.23 11.76
N ALA A 53 -5.77 12.56 11.80
CA ALA A 53 -6.33 13.33 10.71
C ALA A 53 -5.47 13.30 9.43
N ASP A 54 -4.18 13.03 9.56
CA ASP A 54 -3.28 12.91 8.42
C ASP A 54 -3.55 11.61 7.64
N ASP A 55 -4.06 10.53 8.25
CA ASP A 55 -4.32 9.24 7.57
C ASP A 55 -5.62 9.19 6.73
N ARG A 56 -6.49 10.19 6.86
CA ARG A 56 -7.82 10.21 6.20
C ARG A 56 -7.74 10.06 4.69
N HIS A 57 -6.63 10.48 4.09
CA HIS A 57 -6.42 10.38 2.66
C HIS A 57 -6.29 8.91 2.19
N VAL A 58 -5.85 7.98 3.04
CA VAL A 58 -5.78 6.54 2.75
C VAL A 58 -7.20 5.97 2.61
N VAL A 59 -8.07 6.29 3.56
CA VAL A 59 -9.49 5.87 3.54
C VAL A 59 -10.23 6.51 2.36
N ALA A 60 -9.99 7.79 2.08
CA ALA A 60 -10.58 8.47 0.92
C ALA A 60 -10.20 7.78 -0.40
N ALA A 61 -8.93 7.39 -0.55
CA ALA A 61 -8.46 6.65 -1.71
C ALA A 61 -9.14 5.27 -1.81
N ALA A 62 -9.26 4.55 -0.69
CA ALA A 62 -9.93 3.24 -0.63
C ALA A 62 -11.41 3.32 -1.01
N ILE A 63 -12.14 4.32 -0.52
CA ILE A 63 -13.53 4.58 -0.91
C ILE A 63 -13.63 4.86 -2.42
N HIS A 64 -12.75 5.72 -2.93
CA HIS A 64 -12.76 6.11 -4.34
C HIS A 64 -12.48 4.93 -5.29
N THR A 65 -11.61 4.01 -4.90
CA THR A 65 -11.30 2.80 -5.67
C THR A 65 -12.26 1.64 -5.41
N ARG A 66 -13.20 1.79 -4.46
CA ARG A 66 -14.10 0.72 -3.99
C ARG A 66 -13.30 -0.49 -3.48
N ALA A 67 -12.21 -0.22 -2.78
CA ALA A 67 -11.47 -1.27 -2.09
C ALA A 67 -12.34 -1.91 -1.00
N GLU A 68 -12.06 -3.17 -0.68
CA GLU A 68 -12.74 -3.92 0.40
C GLU A 68 -11.93 -3.89 1.70
N GLY A 69 -10.69 -3.41 1.67
CA GLY A 69 -9.86 -3.29 2.86
C GLY A 69 -8.56 -2.52 2.64
N ILE A 70 -7.96 -2.11 3.76
CA ILE A 70 -6.67 -1.43 3.85
C ILE A 70 -5.69 -2.40 4.48
N VAL A 71 -4.68 -2.83 3.71
CA VAL A 71 -3.62 -3.70 4.24
C VAL A 71 -2.55 -2.85 4.93
N THR A 72 -2.39 -2.99 6.24
CA THR A 72 -1.50 -2.14 7.06
C THR A 72 -0.94 -2.87 8.26
N PHE A 73 0.31 -2.58 8.63
CA PHE A 73 0.88 -3.02 9.90
C PHE A 73 0.32 -2.25 11.10
N ASN A 74 -0.22 -1.05 10.90
CA ASN A 74 -0.67 -0.18 11.99
C ASN A 74 -2.19 -0.14 12.09
N LEU A 75 -2.79 -1.19 12.65
CA LEU A 75 -4.26 -1.32 12.76
C LEU A 75 -4.90 -0.23 13.63
N ARG A 76 -4.19 0.29 14.65
CA ARG A 76 -4.73 1.30 15.58
C ARG A 76 -5.06 2.65 14.91
N ASP A 77 -4.45 2.95 13.77
CA ASP A 77 -4.72 4.21 13.03
C ASP A 77 -6.01 4.10 12.21
N PHE A 78 -6.50 2.87 12.02
CA PHE A 78 -7.65 2.52 11.19
C PHE A 78 -8.64 1.63 11.97
N PRO A 79 -9.23 2.13 13.07
CA PRO A 79 -10.13 1.34 13.91
C PRO A 79 -11.40 0.95 13.13
N ASP A 80 -11.91 -0.26 13.40
CA ASP A 80 -13.06 -0.82 12.70
C ASP A 80 -14.29 0.09 12.76
N GLU A 81 -14.53 0.74 13.91
CA GLU A 81 -15.69 1.63 14.08
C GLU A 81 -15.63 2.85 13.15
N ALA A 82 -14.44 3.31 12.78
CA ALA A 82 -14.25 4.42 11.84
C ALA A 82 -14.35 3.97 10.38
N LEU A 83 -14.08 2.70 10.09
CA LEU A 83 -14.09 2.14 8.73
C LEU A 83 -15.43 1.51 8.34
N GLU A 84 -16.19 0.99 9.30
CA GLU A 84 -17.48 0.32 9.09
C GLU A 84 -18.47 1.13 8.24
N PRO A 85 -18.64 2.46 8.44
CA PRO A 85 -19.56 3.26 7.61
C PRO A 85 -19.24 3.26 6.11
N PHE A 86 -18.00 2.91 5.76
CA PHE A 86 -17.49 2.87 4.39
C PHE A 86 -17.39 1.45 3.83
N ASN A 87 -17.82 0.43 4.58
CA ASN A 87 -17.61 -1.00 4.27
C ASN A 87 -16.12 -1.33 4.04
N LEU A 88 -15.23 -0.72 4.82
CA LEU A 88 -13.80 -0.99 4.82
C LEU A 88 -13.41 -1.75 6.09
N ARG A 89 -12.33 -2.53 6.00
CA ARG A 89 -11.64 -3.11 7.15
C ARG A 89 -10.13 -2.88 7.05
N ALA A 90 -9.46 -2.71 8.18
CA ALA A 90 -8.00 -2.78 8.24
C ALA A 90 -7.57 -4.25 8.36
N ILE A 91 -6.56 -4.66 7.61
CA ILE A 91 -6.10 -6.06 7.56
C ILE A 91 -4.60 -6.08 7.79
N HIS A 92 -4.14 -6.92 8.72
CA HIS A 92 -2.71 -7.12 8.89
C HIS A 92 -2.13 -7.87 7.67
N PRO A 93 -0.93 -7.52 7.16
CA PRO A 93 -0.35 -8.19 6.00
C PRO A 93 -0.24 -9.71 6.14
N ASP A 94 0.07 -10.22 7.34
CA ASP A 94 0.14 -11.67 7.58
C ASP A 94 -1.24 -12.33 7.45
N GLU A 95 -2.30 -11.70 7.98
CA GLU A 95 -3.68 -12.17 7.83
C GLU A 95 -4.09 -12.15 6.36
N PHE A 96 -3.82 -11.05 5.65
CA PHE A 96 -4.10 -10.93 4.23
C PHE A 96 -3.43 -12.05 3.40
N ILE A 97 -2.17 -12.38 3.69
CA ILE A 97 -1.48 -13.46 2.99
C ILE A 97 -2.05 -14.83 3.34
N MET A 98 -2.43 -15.07 4.61
CA MET A 98 -3.08 -16.32 5.02
C MET A 98 -4.43 -16.49 4.31
N ASP A 99 -5.28 -15.45 4.29
CA ASP A 99 -6.55 -15.44 3.56
C ASP A 99 -6.35 -15.79 2.08
N LEU A 100 -5.32 -15.21 1.43
CA LEU A 100 -4.99 -15.51 0.04
C LEU A 100 -4.49 -16.94 -0.17
N MET A 101 -3.73 -17.49 0.78
CA MET A 101 -3.24 -18.88 0.71
C MET A 101 -4.39 -19.88 0.84
N ASP A 102 -5.31 -19.62 1.77
CA ASP A 102 -6.53 -20.42 1.96
C ASP A 102 -7.44 -20.35 0.73
N LEU A 103 -7.53 -19.18 0.10
CA LEU A 103 -8.27 -19.01 -1.15
C LEU A 103 -7.62 -19.73 -2.34
N ASN A 104 -6.32 -19.51 -2.55
CA ASN A 104 -5.58 -20.15 -3.65
C ASN A 104 -4.05 -20.07 -3.46
N ILE A 105 -3.50 -21.03 -2.72
CA ILE A 105 -2.05 -21.17 -2.54
C ILE A 105 -1.27 -21.24 -3.86
N GLY A 106 -1.84 -21.84 -4.91
CA GLY A 106 -1.19 -21.96 -6.22
C GLY A 106 -0.96 -20.60 -6.87
N ALA A 107 -1.96 -19.72 -6.83
CA ALA A 107 -1.87 -18.35 -7.33
C ALA A 107 -0.86 -17.51 -6.53
N VAL A 108 -0.88 -17.63 -5.20
CA VAL A 108 0.08 -16.94 -4.31
C VAL A 108 1.51 -17.36 -4.62
N LEU A 109 1.78 -18.66 -4.72
CA LEU A 109 3.11 -19.19 -5.05
C LEU A 109 3.57 -18.74 -6.44
N ASN A 110 2.67 -18.70 -7.43
CA ASN A 110 3.00 -18.19 -8.76
C ASN A 110 3.33 -16.69 -8.74
N ALA A 111 2.54 -15.88 -8.05
CA ALA A 111 2.81 -14.45 -7.90
C ALA A 111 4.17 -14.19 -7.22
N ALA A 112 4.46 -14.92 -6.12
CA ALA A 112 5.74 -14.85 -5.42
C ALA A 112 6.93 -15.24 -6.34
N ARG A 113 6.78 -16.34 -7.10
CA ARG A 113 7.81 -16.77 -8.07
C ARG A 113 8.05 -15.72 -9.16
N THR A 114 6.98 -15.14 -9.71
CA THR A 114 7.09 -14.08 -10.71
C THR A 114 7.82 -12.87 -10.14
N HIS A 115 7.47 -12.44 -8.92
CA HIS A 115 8.12 -11.31 -8.27
C HIS A 115 9.62 -11.56 -8.01
N LEU A 116 9.98 -12.73 -7.48
CA LEU A 116 11.38 -13.13 -7.27
C LEU A 116 12.18 -13.26 -8.57
N GLY A 117 11.51 -13.71 -9.65
CA GLY A 117 12.11 -13.81 -10.98
C GLY A 117 12.46 -12.45 -11.58
N VAL A 118 11.62 -11.43 -11.37
CA VAL A 118 11.86 -10.04 -11.80
C VAL A 118 12.99 -9.39 -10.99
N LEU A 119 13.16 -9.77 -9.72
CA LEU A 119 14.24 -9.28 -8.85
C LEU A 119 15.61 -9.95 -9.10
N GLY A 120 15.71 -10.93 -10.00
CA GLY A 120 16.98 -11.56 -10.39
C GLY A 120 17.59 -12.52 -9.35
N ILE A 121 16.85 -12.85 -8.27
CA ILE A 121 17.37 -13.62 -7.13
C ILE A 121 17.58 -15.12 -7.47
N PHE A 122 17.08 -15.60 -8.61
CA PHE A 122 17.16 -17.01 -9.02
C PHE A 122 17.99 -17.28 -10.29
N ARG A 123 19.04 -16.51 -10.57
CA ARG A 123 20.09 -16.93 -11.53
C ARG A 123 21.16 -17.77 -10.82
N LEU A 124 20.76 -18.89 -10.21
CA LEU A 124 21.73 -19.95 -9.91
C LEU A 124 22.13 -20.60 -11.23
N LYS A 125 23.42 -20.46 -11.56
CA LYS A 125 24.07 -21.09 -12.71
C LYS A 125 23.71 -22.57 -12.76
N LYS A 126 22.93 -22.98 -13.76
CA LYS A 126 23.03 -24.35 -14.27
C LYS A 126 24.31 -24.42 -15.10
N THR A 127 25.37 -24.93 -14.48
CA THR A 127 26.43 -25.67 -15.19
C THR A 127 25.87 -27.01 -15.65
#